data_AF-A0A833JBQ2-F1
#
_entry.id   AF-A0A833JBQ2-F1
#
_cell.length_a   1.000
_cell.length_b   1.000
_cell.length_c   1.000
_cell.angle_alpha   90.00
_cell.angle_beta   90.00
_cell.angle_gamma   90.00
#
_symmetry.space_group_name_H-M   'P 1'
#
loop_
_entity.id
_entity.type
_entity.pdbx_description
1 polymer ?
#
loop_
_entity_poly.entity_id
_entity_poly.type
_entity_poly.pdbx_seq_one_letter_code
_entity_poly.pdbx_strand_id
1 'polypeptide(L)'
;MRDFIAELCLVDGGVLIGWIRGERHGNIADVVASSAELYFKESVLTYADAADVCLDWGRSMQVVLDLEFSAEPMTVFFKLVLDEVFAGVAIQRIVAEETGALSLEGFAHALSQARVGHA
;
A
#
# COMPACT_ATOMS: atom_id res chain seq x y z
N MET A 1 -3.45 8.51 0.37
CA MET A 1 -3.39 7.18 1.00
C MET A 1 -4.78 6.63 1.29
N ARG A 2 -5.61 7.29 2.11
CA ARG A 2 -6.99 6.85 2.38
C ARG A 2 -7.79 6.55 1.10
N ASP A 3 -7.75 7.44 0.12
CA ASP A 3 -8.55 7.29 -1.11
C ASP A 3 -8.08 6.09 -1.95
N PHE A 4 -6.76 5.89 -2.09
CA PHE A 4 -6.17 4.69 -2.68
C PHE A 4 -6.62 3.40 -1.98
N ILE A 5 -6.61 3.38 -0.64
CA ILE A 5 -7.05 2.21 0.13
C ILE A 5 -8.54 1.94 -0.12
N ALA A 6 -9.37 2.98 -0.17
CA ALA A 6 -10.80 2.84 -0.44
C ALA A 6 -11.06 2.26 -1.84
N GLU A 7 -10.30 2.71 -2.85
CA GLU A 7 -10.37 2.17 -4.21
C GLU A 7 -9.92 0.71 -4.27
N LEU A 8 -8.78 0.39 -3.64
CA LEU A 8 -8.27 -0.98 -3.59
C LEU A 8 -9.26 -1.94 -2.91
N CYS A 9 -9.99 -1.46 -1.89
CA CYS A 9 -11.04 -2.22 -1.20
C CYS A 9 -12.29 -2.48 -2.04
N LEU A 10 -12.40 -1.93 -3.26
CA LEU A 10 -13.45 -2.33 -4.22
C LEU A 10 -13.18 -3.70 -4.84
N VAL A 11 -11.93 -4.19 -4.77
CA VAL A 11 -11.58 -5.55 -5.17
C VAL A 11 -12.25 -6.54 -4.22
N ASP A 12 -12.84 -7.60 -4.78
CA ASP A 12 -13.42 -8.68 -3.99
C ASP A 12 -12.33 -9.35 -3.13
N GLY A 13 -12.55 -9.36 -1.81
CA GLY A 13 -11.58 -9.90 -0.86
C GLY A 13 -11.28 -11.39 -1.06
N GLY A 14 -12.27 -12.17 -1.51
CA GLY A 14 -12.09 -13.59 -1.83
C GLY A 14 -11.18 -13.79 -3.05
N VAL A 15 -11.31 -12.93 -4.07
CA VAL A 15 -10.40 -12.90 -5.22
C VAL A 15 -8.98 -12.54 -4.79
N LEU A 16 -8.82 -11.50 -3.97
CA LEU A 16 -7.51 -11.06 -3.47
C LEU A 16 -6.83 -12.18 -2.65
N ILE A 17 -7.57 -12.85 -1.77
CA ILE A 17 -7.07 -14.01 -1.00
C ILE A 17 -6.67 -15.16 -1.92
N GLY A 18 -7.47 -15.43 -2.96
CA GLY A 18 -7.14 -16.42 -3.97
C GLY A 18 -5.82 -16.12 -4.70
N TRP A 19 -5.58 -14.85 -5.02
CA TRP A 19 -4.32 -14.40 -5.61
C TRP A 19 -3.13 -14.56 -4.67
N ILE A 20 -3.27 -14.18 -3.40
CA ILE A 20 -2.19 -14.30 -2.41
C ILE A 20 -1.81 -15.76 -2.18
N ARG A 21 -2.79 -16.63 -1.91
CA ARG A 21 -2.55 -18.08 -1.73
C ARG A 21 -2.02 -18.77 -2.99
N GLY A 22 -2.35 -18.23 -4.15
CA GLY A 22 -1.88 -18.72 -5.45
C GLY A 22 -0.59 -18.06 -5.94
N GLU A 23 0.09 -17.25 -5.10
CA GLU A 23 1.32 -16.51 -5.43
C GLU A 23 1.20 -15.72 -6.75
N ARG A 24 0.01 -15.16 -7.02
CA ARG A 24 -0.29 -14.38 -8.23
C ARG A 24 0.16 -12.93 -8.06
N HIS A 25 1.44 -12.72 -7.75
CA HIS A 25 2.02 -11.40 -7.47
C HIS A 25 1.82 -10.40 -8.60
N GLY A 26 1.90 -10.83 -9.86
CA GLY A 26 1.61 -9.96 -11.01
C GLY A 26 0.20 -9.37 -10.98
N ASN A 27 -0.81 -10.17 -10.64
CA ASN A 27 -2.19 -9.68 -10.54
C ASN A 27 -2.35 -8.66 -9.40
N ILE A 28 -1.67 -8.90 -8.27
CA ILE A 28 -1.70 -7.98 -7.12
C ILE A 28 -0.99 -6.68 -7.49
N ALA A 29 0.15 -6.75 -8.16
CA ALA A 29 0.89 -5.59 -8.64
C ALA A 29 0.04 -4.74 -9.59
N ASP A 30 -0.63 -5.37 -10.57
CA ASP A 30 -1.49 -4.70 -11.53
C ASP A 30 -2.67 -3.99 -10.85
N VAL A 31 -3.30 -4.65 -9.86
CA VAL A 31 -4.43 -4.05 -9.14
C VAL A 31 -3.98 -2.90 -8.23
N VAL A 32 -2.84 -3.04 -7.55
CA VAL A 32 -2.25 -1.97 -6.73
C VAL A 32 -1.89 -0.78 -7.61
N ALA A 33 -1.24 -1.00 -8.76
CA ALA A 33 -0.86 0.06 -9.68
C ALA A 33 -2.09 0.81 -10.21
N SER A 34 -3.08 0.09 -10.72
CA SER A 34 -4.31 0.71 -11.26
C SER A 34 -5.12 1.46 -10.21
N SER A 35 -5.22 0.95 -8.97
CA SER A 35 -5.84 1.70 -7.86
C SER A 35 -5.02 2.93 -7.46
N ALA A 36 -3.70 2.90 -7.59
CA ALA A 36 -2.82 4.00 -7.23
C ALA A 36 -2.81 5.13 -8.28
N GLU A 37 -2.95 4.82 -9.57
CA GLU A 37 -2.92 5.77 -10.69
C GLU A 37 -3.93 6.91 -10.57
N LEU A 38 -5.07 6.68 -9.92
CA LEU A 38 -6.09 7.72 -9.68
C LEU A 38 -5.63 8.80 -8.70
N TYR A 39 -4.65 8.50 -7.84
CA TYR A 39 -4.31 9.34 -6.69
C TYR A 39 -2.86 9.74 -6.60
N PHE A 40 -1.95 9.02 -7.25
CA PHE A 40 -0.52 9.26 -7.23
C PHE A 40 0.08 9.33 -8.63
N LYS A 41 1.19 10.07 -8.75
CA LYS A 41 2.02 10.05 -9.96
C LYS A 41 2.49 8.61 -10.24
N GLU A 42 2.78 8.34 -11.50
CA GLU A 42 3.20 7.03 -11.98
C GLU A 42 4.35 6.45 -11.15
N SER A 43 4.24 5.15 -10.82
CA SER A 43 5.23 4.36 -10.07
C SER A 43 5.58 4.86 -8.65
N VAL A 44 4.88 5.87 -8.11
CA VAL A 44 5.18 6.36 -6.76
C VAL A 44 4.69 5.41 -5.67
N LEU A 45 3.62 4.66 -5.92
CA LEU A 45 3.12 3.65 -4.98
C LEU A 45 3.01 2.30 -5.70
N THR A 46 3.77 1.31 -5.22
CA THR A 46 3.90 0.01 -5.87
C THR A 46 3.77 -1.14 -4.87
N TYR A 47 3.46 -2.32 -5.40
CA TYR A 47 3.48 -3.57 -4.65
C TYR A 47 4.92 -4.08 -4.52
N ALA A 48 5.30 -4.55 -3.32
CA ALA A 48 6.67 -4.97 -2.99
C ALA A 48 6.84 -6.51 -2.96
N ASP A 49 6.13 -7.23 -3.84
CA ASP A 49 6.24 -8.68 -4.05
C ASP A 49 6.03 -9.58 -2.81
N ALA A 50 5.42 -9.06 -1.76
CA ALA A 50 5.07 -9.84 -0.57
C ALA A 50 3.63 -9.54 -0.12
N ALA A 51 2.88 -10.61 0.18
CA ALA A 51 1.54 -10.52 0.74
C ALA A 51 1.25 -11.74 1.62
N ASP A 52 0.34 -11.57 2.57
CA ASP A 52 -0.06 -12.63 3.50
C ASP A 52 -1.57 -12.55 3.82
N VAL A 53 -2.14 -13.66 4.25
CA VAL A 53 -3.53 -13.76 4.70
C VAL A 53 -3.63 -14.50 6.03
N CYS A 54 -4.32 -13.92 7.00
CA CYS A 54 -4.67 -14.58 8.25
C CYS A 54 -6.15 -14.99 8.20
N LEU A 55 -6.40 -16.29 8.29
CA LEU A 55 -7.73 -16.91 8.24
C LEU A 55 -7.94 -17.86 9.44
N ASP A 56 -7.47 -17.44 10.61
CA ASP A 56 -7.58 -18.21 11.84
C ASP A 56 -9.02 -18.24 12.37
N TRP A 57 -9.44 -19.40 12.86
CA TRP A 57 -10.75 -19.53 13.52
C TRP A 57 -10.87 -18.58 14.72
N GLY A 58 -11.96 -17.83 14.78
CA GLY A 58 -12.24 -16.90 15.88
C GLY A 58 -11.46 -15.57 15.81
N ARG A 59 -10.78 -15.30 14.69
CA ARG A 59 -10.18 -14.00 14.36
C ARG A 59 -10.84 -13.41 13.11
N SER A 60 -10.79 -12.09 12.98
CA SER A 60 -11.17 -11.42 11.74
C SER A 60 -10.26 -11.86 10.61
N MET A 61 -10.82 -11.93 9.40
CA MET A 61 -10.04 -12.11 8.19
C MET A 61 -9.11 -10.91 8.00
N GLN A 62 -7.82 -11.19 7.79
CA GLN A 62 -6.83 -10.14 7.53
C GLN A 62 -6.05 -10.43 6.26
N VAL A 63 -5.90 -9.40 5.43
CA VAL A 63 -5.01 -9.39 4.26
C VAL A 63 -3.90 -8.38 4.51
N VAL A 64 -2.66 -8.75 4.22
CA VAL A 64 -1.50 -7.89 4.35
C VAL A 64 -0.81 -7.80 3.01
N LEU A 65 -0.59 -6.58 2.52
CA LEU A 65 0.19 -6.31 1.31
C LEU A 65 1.41 -5.49 1.68
N ASP A 66 2.59 -5.91 1.25
CA ASP A 66 3.81 -5.10 1.38
C ASP A 66 3.84 -4.13 0.20
N LEU A 67 3.96 -2.84 0.52
CA LEU A 67 3.95 -1.74 -0.45
C LEU A 67 5.22 -0.89 -0.31
N GLU A 68 5.63 -0.30 -1.42
CA GLU A 68 6.69 0.69 -1.50
C GLU A 68 6.10 2.02 -1.96
N PHE A 69 6.36 3.07 -1.18
CA PHE A 69 6.19 4.45 -1.62
C PHE A 69 7.56 5.02 -1.99
N SER A 70 7.76 5.44 -3.23
CA SER A 70 9.04 5.93 -3.74
C SER A 70 8.87 7.32 -4.36
N ALA A 71 9.32 8.35 -3.64
CA ALA A 71 9.31 9.73 -4.13
C ALA A 71 10.42 10.54 -3.46
N GLU A 72 11.13 11.38 -4.20
CA GLU A 72 12.18 12.23 -3.62
C GLU A 72 11.62 13.05 -2.43
N PRO A 73 12.31 13.09 -1.28
CA PRO A 73 13.67 12.58 -1.01
C PRO A 73 13.69 11.22 -0.26
N MET A 74 12.62 10.43 -0.29
CA MET A 74 12.51 9.20 0.51
C MET A 74 11.75 8.03 -0.13
N THR A 75 12.15 6.84 0.26
CA THR A 75 11.43 5.59 0.00
C THR A 75 10.91 5.03 1.31
N VAL A 76 9.61 4.72 1.37
CA VAL A 76 8.94 4.15 2.54
C VAL A 76 8.40 2.78 2.21
N PHE A 77 8.87 1.77 2.93
CA PHE A 77 8.34 0.41 2.90
C PHE A 77 7.33 0.25 4.03
N PHE A 78 6.13 -0.15 3.70
CA PHE A 78 5.06 -0.32 4.69
C PHE A 78 4.16 -1.49 4.34
N LYS A 79 3.49 -2.01 5.36
CA LYS A 79 2.44 -3.01 5.19
C LYS A 79 1.08 -2.31 5.18
N LEU A 80 0.28 -2.55 4.15
CA LEU A 80 -1.13 -2.27 4.16
C LEU A 80 -1.85 -3.48 4.78
N VAL A 81 -2.45 -3.26 5.94
CA VAL A 81 -3.21 -4.28 6.68
C VAL A 81 -4.69 -4.00 6.48
N LEU A 82 -5.37 -4.89 5.76
CA LEU A 82 -6.81 -4.84 5.54
C LEU A 82 -7.47 -5.85 6.47
N ASP A 83 -8.39 -5.36 7.29
CA ASP A 83 -9.22 -6.14 8.20
C ASP A 83 -10.70 -5.85 7.91
N GLU A 84 -11.59 -6.66 8.47
CA GLU A 84 -13.05 -6.48 8.33
C GLU A 84 -13.52 -5.12 8.83
N VAL A 85 -12.85 -4.54 9.85
CA VAL A 85 -13.31 -3.30 10.51
C VAL A 85 -12.36 -2.11 10.34
N PHE A 86 -11.16 -2.31 9.80
CA PHE A 86 -10.20 -1.23 9.62
C PHE A 86 -9.22 -1.50 8.46
N ALA A 87 -8.59 -0.43 7.99
CA ALA A 87 -7.39 -0.50 7.18
C ALA A 87 -6.25 0.23 7.90
N GLY A 88 -5.12 -0.45 8.07
CA GLY A 88 -3.94 0.03 8.79
C GLY A 88 -2.73 0.16 7.86
N VAL A 89 -1.88 1.13 8.17
CA VAL A 89 -0.57 1.31 7.51
C VAL A 89 0.50 1.12 8.57
N ALA A 90 1.30 0.06 8.43
CA ALA A 90 2.40 -0.25 9.33
C ALA A 90 3.74 -0.01 8.65
N ILE A 91 4.37 1.13 8.95
CA ILE A 91 5.69 1.49 8.40
C ILE A 91 6.73 0.49 8.88
N GLN A 92 7.44 -0.14 7.95
CA GLN A 92 8.50 -1.10 8.23
C GLN A 92 9.88 -0.44 8.16
N ARG A 93 10.08 0.44 7.18
CA ARG A 93 11.37 1.09 6.93
C ARG A 93 11.17 2.40 6.19
N ILE A 94 11.94 3.41 6.55
CA ILE A 94 12.08 4.66 5.81
C ILE A 94 13.54 4.76 5.39
N VAL A 95 13.78 4.99 4.11
CA VAL A 95 15.09 5.29 3.53
C VAL A 95 15.00 6.70 2.98
N ALA A 96 15.89 7.59 3.40
CA ALA A 96 15.92 8.96 2.90
C ALA A 96 17.35 9.37 2.60
N GLU A 97 17.51 10.30 1.65
CA GLU A 97 18.82 10.81 1.24
C GLU A 97 19.53 11.56 2.39
N GLU A 98 18.75 12.29 3.20
CA GLU A 98 19.25 13.06 4.34
C GLU A 98 18.53 12.66 5.64
N THR A 99 19.27 12.67 6.76
CA THR A 99 18.70 12.32 8.08
C THR A 99 17.55 13.25 8.49
N GLY A 100 17.57 14.52 8.06
CA GLY A 100 16.49 15.48 8.33
C GLY A 100 15.15 15.10 7.67
N ALA A 101 15.20 14.30 6.59
CA ALA A 101 14.01 13.80 5.91
C ALA A 101 13.43 12.53 6.56
N LEU A 102 14.13 11.88 7.52
CA LEU A 102 13.65 10.72 8.26
C LEU A 102 12.62 11.10 9.34
N SER A 103 11.51 11.71 8.92
CA SER A 103 10.42 12.11 9.79
C SER A 103 9.06 11.73 9.20
N LEU A 104 8.08 11.48 10.07
CA LEU A 104 6.70 11.25 9.64
C LEU A 104 6.10 12.49 8.95
N GLU A 105 6.52 13.69 9.35
CA GLU A 105 6.15 14.94 8.68
C GLU A 105 6.73 15.01 7.27
N GLY A 106 7.99 14.63 7.10
CA GLY A 106 8.62 14.52 5.77
C GLY A 106 7.88 13.53 4.88
N PHE A 107 7.48 12.37 5.42
CA PHE A 107 6.66 11.40 4.69
C PHE A 107 5.29 11.95 4.30
N ALA A 108 4.60 12.63 5.23
CA ALA A 108 3.32 13.27 4.93
C ALA A 108 3.46 14.33 3.83
N HIS A 109 4.55 15.10 3.84
CA HIS A 109 4.86 16.08 2.81
C HIS A 109 5.12 15.41 1.45
N ALA A 110 5.98 14.38 1.41
CA ALA A 110 6.28 13.62 0.20
C ALA A 110 5.00 13.00 -0.40
N LEU A 111 4.15 12.40 0.44
CA LEU A 111 2.84 11.87 0.04
C LEU A 111 1.97 12.95 -0.60
N SER A 112 1.96 14.17 -0.07
CA SER A 112 1.18 15.28 -0.62
C SER A 112 1.71 15.74 -1.98
N GLN A 113 3.03 15.81 -2.15
CA GLN A 113 3.67 16.20 -3.42
C GLN A 113 3.54 15.14 -4.52
N ALA A 114 3.40 13.87 -4.10
CA ALA A 114 3.20 12.74 -4.99
C ALA A 114 1.78 12.63 -5.57
N ARG A 115 0.80 13.34 -4.99
CA ARG A 115 -0.59 13.21 -5.45
C ARG A 115 -0.78 13.79 -6.84
N VAL A 116 -1.62 13.15 -7.65
CA VAL A 116 -2.16 13.81 -8.86
C VAL A 116 -3.21 14.82 -8.40
N GLY A 117 -3.01 16.09 -8.74
CA GLY A 117 -3.97 17.14 -8.39
C GLY A 117 -5.31 16.84 -9.04
N HIS A 118 -6.35 16.64 -8.24
CA HIS A 118 -7.71 16.76 -8.75
C HIS A 118 -7.95 18.24 -9.04
N ALA A 119 -8.11 18.58 -10.32
CA ALA A 119 -8.74 19.83 -10.73
C ALA A 119 -10.19 19.89 -10.25
#